data_AF-A0A3B1AFD4-F1
#
_entry.id   AF-A0A3B1AFD4-F1
#
_cell.length_a   1.000
_cell.length_b   1.000
_cell.length_c   1.000
_cell.angle_alpha   90.00
_cell.angle_beta   90.00
_cell.angle_gamma   90.00
#
_symmetry.space_group_name_H-M   'P 1'
#
loop_
_entity.id
_entity.type
_entity.pdbx_description
1 polymer ?
#
loop_
_entity_poly.entity_id
_entity_poly.type
_entity_poly.pdbx_seq_one_letter_code
_entity_poly.pdbx_strand_id
1 'polypeptide(L)'
;HFKKVIHLGRTNNLRITHDDMVVGIIYGDVASLNGHYKRITTDYHHPIYIGQDFWHRLTGDKDFYTDLIHAIGKVAAEADFTEELKEVIKELAKTPEIKQLSK
;
A
#
# COMPACT_ATOMS: atom_id res chain seq x y z
N HIS A 1 -16.75 -8.71 1.72
CA HIS A 1 -16.55 -8.00 3.01
C HIS A 1 -17.43 -6.75 3.09
N PHE A 2 -17.32 -5.81 2.14
CA PHE A 2 -18.17 -4.60 2.02
C PHE A 2 -19.69 -4.83 2.06
N LYS A 3 -20.20 -5.85 1.35
CA LYS A 3 -21.64 -6.20 1.37
C LYS A 3 -22.18 -6.50 2.78
N LYS A 4 -21.36 -7.08 3.67
CA LYS A 4 -21.78 -7.38 5.05
C LYS A 4 -21.92 -6.11 5.90
N VAL A 5 -21.05 -5.12 5.69
CA VAL A 5 -21.10 -3.81 6.38
C VAL A 5 -22.34 -3.02 5.95
N ILE A 6 -22.64 -3.01 4.65
CA ILE A 6 -23.86 -2.38 4.11
C ILE A 6 -25.12 -3.06 4.71
N HIS A 7 -25.13 -4.39 4.79
CA HIS A 7 -26.24 -5.11 5.42
C HIS A 7 -26.36 -4.78 6.91
N LEU A 8 -25.25 -4.66 7.64
CA LEU A 8 -25.24 -4.27 9.06
C LEU A 8 -25.76 -2.85 9.27
N GLY A 9 -25.42 -1.91 8.38
CA GLY A 9 -25.94 -0.53 8.41
C GLY A 9 -27.46 -0.50 8.24
N ARG A 10 -28.01 -1.31 7.31
CA ARG A 10 -29.46 -1.46 7.13
C ARG A 10 -30.15 -2.02 8.37
N THR A 11 -29.53 -2.98 9.06
CA THR A 11 -30.06 -3.54 10.31
C THR A 11 -30.04 -2.53 11.46
N ASN A 12 -29.09 -1.59 11.45
CA ASN A 12 -28.92 -0.55 12.48
C ASN A 12 -29.53 0.81 12.10
N ASN A 13 -30.38 0.87 11.07
CA ASN A 13 -31.01 2.11 10.56
C ASN A 13 -30.02 3.22 10.15
N LEU A 14 -28.75 2.88 9.91
CA LEU A 14 -27.71 3.75 9.40
C LEU A 14 -27.62 3.56 7.88
N ARG A 15 -28.02 4.58 7.11
CA ARG A 15 -27.98 4.53 5.64
C ARG A 15 -26.55 4.73 5.16
N ILE A 16 -25.78 3.64 5.10
CA ILE A 16 -24.47 3.60 4.45
C ILE A 16 -24.72 3.28 2.97
N THR A 17 -24.56 4.27 2.11
CA THR A 17 -24.65 4.14 0.66
C THR A 17 -23.30 3.74 0.07
N HIS A 18 -23.29 3.24 -1.18
CA HIS A 18 -22.04 2.83 -1.83
C HIS A 18 -21.06 3.99 -2.04
N ASP A 19 -21.56 5.23 -2.04
CA ASP A 19 -20.77 6.47 -2.13
C ASP A 19 -20.06 6.83 -0.82
N ASP A 20 -20.47 6.23 0.31
CA ASP A 20 -19.87 6.48 1.63
C ASP A 20 -18.62 5.61 1.90
N MET A 21 -18.21 4.79 0.91
CA MET A 21 -17.07 3.89 1.03
C MET A 21 -16.09 4.12 -0.11
N VAL A 22 -14.84 4.41 0.27
CA VAL A 22 -13.72 4.61 -0.66
C VAL A 22 -12.63 3.60 -0.36
N VAL A 23 -11.92 3.17 -1.38
CA VAL A 23 -10.74 2.31 -1.21
C VAL A 23 -9.50 3.17 -1.37
N GLY A 24 -8.81 3.41 -0.25
CA GLY A 24 -7.54 4.11 -0.23
C GLY A 24 -6.37 3.15 -0.39
N ILE A 25 -5.46 3.44 -1.31
CA ILE A 25 -4.17 2.78 -1.45
C ILE A 25 -3.10 3.77 -1.00
N ILE A 26 -2.39 3.41 0.06
CA ILE A 26 -1.55 4.34 0.82
C ILE A 26 -0.23 4.71 0.12
N TYR A 27 0.18 3.96 -0.92
CA TYR A 27 1.43 4.19 -1.67
C TYR A 27 1.31 3.78 -3.15
N GLY A 28 2.16 4.37 -4.00
CA GLY A 28 2.27 4.01 -5.42
C GLY A 28 1.57 5.01 -6.34
N ASP A 29 1.53 4.68 -7.63
CA ASP A 29 0.90 5.47 -8.69
C ASP A 29 -0.20 4.66 -9.37
N VAL A 30 -1.24 5.33 -9.87
CA VAL A 30 -2.29 4.76 -10.70
C VAL A 30 -1.71 3.99 -11.90
N ALA A 31 -0.59 4.46 -12.47
CA ALA A 31 0.13 3.77 -13.54
C ALA A 31 0.72 2.41 -13.11
N SER A 32 1.01 2.23 -11.83
CA SER A 32 1.53 0.98 -11.25
C SER A 32 0.44 -0.04 -10.89
N LEU A 33 -0.84 0.28 -11.11
CA LEU A 33 -1.96 -0.63 -10.86
C LEU A 33 -1.95 -1.81 -11.84
N ASN A 34 -1.43 -2.95 -11.39
CA ASN A 34 -1.60 -4.24 -12.05
C ASN A 34 -3.10 -4.64 -12.09
N GLY A 35 -3.49 -5.53 -13.00
CA GLY A 35 -4.86 -6.01 -13.24
C GLY A 35 -5.61 -6.52 -12.01
N HIS A 36 -4.92 -6.85 -10.91
CA HIS A 36 -5.53 -7.13 -9.61
C HIS A 36 -6.37 -5.97 -9.05
N TYR A 37 -5.91 -4.72 -9.19
CA TYR A 37 -6.65 -3.55 -8.71
C TYR A 37 -7.78 -3.13 -9.63
N LYS A 38 -7.62 -3.34 -10.95
CA LYS A 38 -8.69 -3.15 -11.94
C LYS A 38 -9.87 -4.09 -11.69
N ARG A 39 -9.64 -5.27 -11.13
CA ARG A 39 -10.73 -6.18 -10.74
C ARG A 39 -11.49 -5.67 -9.52
N ILE A 40 -10.79 -5.06 -8.56
CA ILE A 40 -11.40 -4.43 -7.38
C ILE A 40 -12.26 -3.21 -7.75
N THR A 41 -11.81 -2.38 -8.71
CA THR A 41 -12.63 -1.25 -9.23
C THR A 41 -13.90 -1.75 -9.92
N THR A 42 -13.79 -2.84 -10.68
CA THR A 42 -14.88 -3.37 -11.50
C THR A 42 -15.95 -4.07 -10.64
N ASP A 43 -15.53 -4.82 -9.62
CA ASP A 43 -16.43 -5.66 -8.82
C ASP A 43 -17.22 -4.89 -7.74
N TYR A 44 -16.78 -3.69 -7.35
CA TYR A 44 -17.33 -3.01 -6.17
C TYR A 44 -17.86 -1.59 -6.39
N HIS A 45 -17.65 -0.96 -7.56
CA HIS A 45 -18.14 0.40 -7.87
C HIS A 45 -17.79 1.45 -6.79
N HIS A 46 -16.65 1.29 -6.11
CA HIS A 46 -16.17 2.26 -5.12
C HIS A 46 -15.04 3.11 -5.71
N PRO A 47 -14.99 4.42 -5.42
CA PRO A 47 -13.86 5.26 -5.81
C PRO A 47 -12.58 4.70 -5.21
N ILE A 48 -11.54 4.55 -6.03
CA ILE A 48 -10.19 4.22 -5.56
C ILE A 48 -9.33 5.46 -5.63
N TYR A 49 -8.69 5.79 -4.51
CA TYR A 49 -7.72 6.87 -4.42
C TYR A 49 -6.36 6.28 -4.04
N ILE A 50 -5.29 6.75 -4.68
CA ILE A 50 -3.94 6.21 -4.52
C ILE A 50 -2.97 7.32 -4.15
N GLY A 51 -2.02 7.00 -3.27
CA GLY A 51 -0.86 7.84 -2.98
C GLY A 51 -1.28 9.27 -2.69
N GLN A 52 -0.78 10.22 -3.48
CA GLN A 52 -1.05 11.65 -3.29
C GLN A 52 -2.54 12.00 -3.28
N ASP A 53 -3.36 11.42 -4.17
CA ASP A 53 -4.79 11.75 -4.24
C ASP A 53 -5.56 11.21 -3.03
N PHE A 54 -5.16 10.04 -2.50
CA PHE A 54 -5.73 9.51 -1.26
C PHE A 54 -5.41 10.42 -0.08
N TRP A 55 -4.13 10.76 0.09
CA TRP A 55 -3.69 11.57 1.23
C TRP A 55 -4.25 12.99 1.17
N HIS A 56 -4.24 13.63 0.00
CA HIS A 56 -4.82 14.97 -0.16
C HIS A 56 -6.32 15.01 0.17
N ARG A 57 -7.09 13.96 -0.15
CA ARG A 57 -8.51 13.86 0.23
C ARG A 57 -8.70 13.61 1.73
N LEU A 58 -7.76 12.91 2.36
CA LEU A 58 -7.82 12.58 3.78
C LEU A 58 -7.38 13.75 4.67
N THR A 59 -6.35 14.48 4.26
CA THR A 59 -5.70 15.52 5.08
C THR A 59 -6.02 16.93 4.61
N GLY A 60 -6.46 17.12 3.36
CA GLY A 60 -6.62 18.42 2.73
C GLY A 60 -5.30 19.05 2.25
N ASP A 61 -4.18 18.35 2.44
CA ASP A 61 -2.83 18.84 2.13
C ASP A 61 -2.24 18.08 0.93
N LYS A 62 -1.87 18.83 -0.11
CA LYS A 62 -1.30 18.29 -1.36
C LYS A 62 0.13 17.79 -1.19
N ASP A 63 0.86 18.34 -0.23
CA ASP A 63 2.29 18.09 -0.04
C ASP A 63 2.54 16.98 1.00
N PHE A 64 1.53 16.66 1.81
CA PHE A 64 1.58 15.61 2.84
C PHE A 64 2.18 14.28 2.37
N TYR A 65 1.77 13.79 1.19
CA TYR A 65 2.28 12.51 0.69
C TYR A 65 3.79 12.57 0.38
N THR A 66 4.25 13.68 -0.17
CA THR A 66 5.67 13.93 -0.46
C THR A 66 6.45 14.06 0.84
N ASP A 67 5.93 14.79 1.82
CA ASP A 67 6.54 14.96 3.13
C ASP A 67 6.65 13.63 3.88
N LEU A 68 5.61 12.79 3.79
CA LEU A 68 5.63 11.44 4.35
C LEU A 68 6.73 10.58 3.71
N ILE A 69 6.87 10.60 2.39
CA ILE A 69 7.95 9.89 1.69
C ILE A 69 9.31 10.41 2.13
N HIS A 70 9.50 11.72 2.22
CA HIS A 70 10.75 12.32 2.67
C HIS A 70 11.09 11.96 4.12
N ALA A 71 10.11 11.99 5.03
CA ALA A 71 10.31 11.61 6.42
C ALA A 71 10.74 10.14 6.55
N ILE A 72 10.06 9.23 5.82
CA ILE A 72 10.43 7.81 5.78
C ILE A 72 11.82 7.63 5.16
N GLY A 73 12.10 8.31 4.05
CA GLY A 73 13.40 8.24 3.36
C GLY A 73 14.55 8.74 4.23
N LYS A 74 14.32 9.79 5.02
CA LYS A 74 15.30 10.32 5.97
C LYS A 74 15.62 9.31 7.07
N VAL A 75 14.61 8.69 7.66
CA VAL A 75 14.81 7.64 8.68
C VAL A 75 15.49 6.41 8.08
N ALA A 76 15.15 6.02 6.84
CA ALA A 76 15.80 4.92 6.15
C ALA A 76 17.27 5.21 5.80
N ALA A 77 17.63 6.46 5.54
CA ALA A 77 19.02 6.87 5.34
C ALA A 77 19.81 6.91 6.66
N GLU A 78 19.15 7.25 7.78
CA GLU A 78 19.75 7.21 9.13
C GLU A 78 19.91 5.78 9.64
N ALA A 79 19.01 4.86 9.24
CA ALA A 79 19.11 3.43 9.45
C ALA A 79 19.91 2.77 8.31
N ASP A 80 21.22 3.02 8.28
CA ASP A 80 22.10 2.41 7.27
C ASP A 80 22.22 0.89 7.46
N PHE A 81 21.27 0.14 6.88
CA PHE A 81 21.22 -1.32 6.93
C PHE A 81 22.22 -2.01 5.99
N THR A 82 23.15 -1.25 5.39
CA THR A 82 24.09 -1.78 4.39
C THR A 82 24.97 -2.89 4.97
N GLU A 83 25.39 -2.75 6.22
CA GLU A 83 26.24 -3.74 6.88
C GLU A 83 25.43 -4.99 7.28
N GLU A 84 24.23 -4.86 7.85
CA GLU A 84 23.39 -6.04 8.15
C GLU A 84 22.97 -6.78 6.86
N LEU A 85 22.69 -6.04 5.77
CA LEU A 85 22.38 -6.64 4.48
C LEU A 85 23.58 -7.40 3.90
N LYS A 86 24.81 -6.85 4.01
CA LYS A 86 26.03 -7.55 3.60
C LYS A 86 26.26 -8.82 4.42
N GLU A 87 25.99 -8.79 5.71
CA GLU A 87 26.08 -9.98 6.56
C GLU A 87 25.09 -11.06 6.12
N VAL A 88 23.82 -10.69 5.92
CA VAL A 88 22.79 -11.62 5.43
C VAL A 88 23.16 -12.18 4.04
N ILE A 89 23.65 -11.35 3.12
CA ILE A 89 24.13 -11.79 1.80
C ILE A 89 25.30 -12.77 1.95
N LYS A 90 26.26 -12.50 2.85
CA LYS A 90 27.42 -13.35 3.10
C LYS A 90 27.01 -14.68 3.74
N GLU A 91 26.02 -14.69 4.61
CA GLU A 91 25.45 -15.92 5.17
C GLU A 91 24.71 -16.74 4.12
N LEU A 92 23.83 -16.10 3.34
CA LEU A 92 23.08 -16.75 2.26
C LEU A 92 23.99 -17.26 1.13
N ALA A 93 25.11 -16.61 0.85
CA ALA A 93 26.10 -17.08 -0.11
C ALA A 93 26.88 -18.31 0.38
N LYS A 94 26.96 -18.55 1.70
CA LYS A 94 27.62 -19.74 2.27
C LYS A 94 26.74 -20.98 2.21
N THR A 95 25.42 -20.82 2.06
CA THR A 95 24.44 -21.90 2.04
C THR A 95 24.71 -22.88 0.87
N PRO A 96 24.56 -24.20 1.09
CA PRO A 96 24.85 -25.21 0.08
C PRO A 96 24.06 -25.04 -1.22
N GLU A 97 22.83 -24.54 -1.14
CA GLU A 97 21.90 -24.36 -2.25
C GLU A 97 22.42 -23.31 -3.24
N ILE A 98 22.93 -22.17 -2.73
CA ILE A 98 23.48 -21.10 -3.57
C ILE A 98 24.84 -21.48 -4.16
N LYS A 99 25.66 -22.24 -3.42
CA LYS A 99 26.92 -22.80 -3.95
C LYS A 99 26.72 -23.79 -5.08
N GLN A 100 25.60 -24.53 -5.09
CA GLN A 100 25.25 -25.43 -6.18
C GLN A 100 24.77 -24.69 -7.43
N LEU A 101 24.07 -23.56 -7.26
CA LEU A 101 23.59 -22.71 -8.37
C LEU A 101 24.70 -21.89 -9.05
N SER A 102 25.85 -21.73 -8.38
CA SER A 102 27.02 -21.00 -8.89
C SER A 102 28.03 -21.87 -9.65
N LYS A 103 27.75 -23.16 -9.85
CA LYS A 103 28.54 -24.08 -10.69
C LYS A 103 27.90 -24.24 -12.06
#